data_AF-A0A7C5MUX1-F1
#
_entry.id   AF-A0A7C5MUX1-F1
#
_cell.length_a   1.000
_cell.length_b   1.000
_cell.length_c   1.000
_cell.angle_alpha   90.00
_cell.angle_beta   90.00
_cell.angle_gamma   90.00
#
_symmetry.space_group_name_H-M   'P 1'
#
loop_
_entity.id
_entity.type
_entity.pdbx_description
1 polymer ?
#
loop_
_entity_poly.entity_id
_entity_poly.type
_entity_poly.pdbx_seq_one_letter_code
_entity_poly.pdbx_strand_id
1 'polypeptide(L)' 'MAARESQNRLTPTQAAYIAGLLDGEGTITLTRKHRNENRQLAVTISNTELSLLEFVKQTVGMGKITRKR' A
#
# COMPACT_ATOMS: atom_id res chain seq x y z
N MET A 1 0.93 20.44 5.36
CA MET A 1 1.86 19.70 4.49
C MET A 1 2.23 18.41 5.21
N ALA A 2 1.63 17.26 4.84
CA ALA A 2 1.97 15.99 5.49
C ALA A 2 3.43 15.64 5.20
N ALA A 3 4.17 15.20 6.22
CA ALA A 3 5.54 14.74 6.07
C ALA A 3 5.58 13.66 4.98
N ARG A 4 6.36 13.89 3.93
CA ARG A 4 6.59 12.88 2.89
C ARG A 4 7.46 11.79 3.52
N GLU A 5 6.86 10.65 3.84
CA GLU A 5 7.61 9.45 4.22
C GLU A 5 8.61 9.14 3.08
N SER A 6 9.86 8.85 3.43
CA SER A 6 10.95 8.61 2.47
C SER A 6 10.68 7.31 1.70
N GLN A 7 10.57 7.39 0.37
CA GLN A 7 10.37 6.21 -0.47
C GLN A 7 11.66 5.37 -0.50
N ASN A 8 11.56 4.09 -0.13
CA ASN A 8 12.68 3.17 -0.27
C ASN A 8 12.74 2.61 -1.70
N ARG A 9 13.95 2.54 -2.26
CA ARG A 9 14.16 1.85 -3.55
C ARG A 9 14.16 0.35 -3.31
N LEU A 10 13.14 -0.33 -3.83
CA LEU A 10 12.98 -1.78 -3.69
C LEU A 10 14.03 -2.54 -4.50
N THR A 11 14.55 -3.64 -3.93
CA THR A 11 15.27 -4.63 -4.72
C THR A 11 14.30 -5.34 -5.69
N PRO A 12 14.80 -5.94 -6.79
CA PRO A 12 13.93 -6.70 -7.71
C PRO A 12 13.13 -7.80 -7.00
N THR A 13 13.74 -8.49 -6.04
CA THR A 13 13.09 -9.55 -5.25
C THR A 13 11.97 -8.99 -4.36
N GLN A 14 12.21 -7.87 -3.67
CA GLN A 14 11.19 -7.21 -2.86
C GLN A 14 10.02 -6.73 -3.72
N ALA A 15 10.32 -6.11 -4.86
CA ALA A 15 9.32 -5.64 -5.80
C ALA A 15 8.48 -6.80 -6.35
N ALA A 16 9.10 -7.90 -6.77
CA ALA A 16 8.41 -9.08 -7.28
C ALA A 16 7.53 -9.74 -6.20
N TYR A 17 8.03 -9.88 -4.97
CA TYR A 17 7.26 -10.45 -3.87
C TYR A 17 6.03 -9.59 -3.53
N ILE A 18 6.20 -8.27 -3.41
CA ILE A 18 5.10 -7.34 -3.15
C ILE A 18 4.11 -7.31 -4.32
N ALA A 19 4.59 -7.41 -5.56
CA ALA A 19 3.72 -7.48 -6.74
C ALA A 19 2.84 -8.74 -6.72
N GLY A 20 3.38 -9.90 -6.36
CA GLY A 20 2.59 -11.13 -6.19
C GLY A 20 1.55 -11.01 -5.08
N LEU A 21 1.90 -10.35 -3.97
CA LEU A 21 0.94 -10.07 -2.89
C LEU A 21 -0.19 -9.13 -3.34
N LEU A 22 0.16 -8.08 -4.10
CA LEU A 22 -0.82 -7.15 -4.67
C LEU A 22 -1.75 -7.81 -5.69
N ASP A 23 -1.25 -8.77 -6.47
CA ASP A 23 -2.04 -9.50 -7.46
C ASP A 23 -3.02 -10.48 -6.79
N GLY A 24 -2.56 -11.19 -5.74
CA GLY A 24 -3.38 -12.18 -5.04
C GLY A 24 -4.41 -11.60 -4.05
N GLU A 25 -4.03 -10.56 -3.32
CA GLU A 25 -4.85 -10.01 -2.23
C GLU A 25 -5.03 -8.49 -2.29
N GLY A 26 -4.33 -7.85 -3.22
CA GLY A 26 -4.32 -6.41 -3.34
C GLY A 26 -5.46 -5.88 -4.21
N THR A 27 -5.52 -4.56 -4.29
CA THR A 27 -6.40 -3.84 -5.22
C THR A 27 -5.66 -2.59 -5.67
N ILE A 28 -5.61 -2.38 -6.99
CA ILE A 28 -5.10 -1.17 -7.63
C ILE A 28 -6.28 -0.50 -8.33
N THR A 29 -6.66 0.69 -7.87
CA THR A 29 -7.86 1.35 -8.38
C THR A 29 -7.76 2.88 -8.32
N LEU A 30 -8.51 3.56 -9.18
CA LEU A 30 -8.72 4.99 -9.09
C LEU A 30 -9.95 5.27 -8.22
N THR A 31 -9.73 5.85 -7.05
CA THR A 31 -10.80 6.16 -6.08
C THR A 31 -11.04 7.65 -5.98
N ARG A 32 -12.26 8.04 -5.64
CA ARG A 32 -12.63 9.41 -5.29
C ARG A 32 -13.12 9.39 -3.84
N LYS A 33 -12.39 10.05 -2.93
CA LYS A 33 -12.75 10.09 -1.50
C LYS A 33 -13.88 11.08 -1.23
N HIS A 34 -13.88 12.22 -1.91
CA HIS A 34 -14.91 13.26 -1.79
C HIS A 34 -15.43 13.70 -3.16
N ARG A 35 -16.71 14.11 -3.23
CA ARG A 35 -17.41 14.43 -4.50
C ARG A 35 -16.65 15.40 -5.40
N ASN A 36 -15.96 16.38 -4.83
CA ASN A 36 -15.30 17.46 -5.56
C ASN A 36 -13.78 17.24 -5.74
N GLU A 37 -13.27 16.04 -5.44
CA GLU A 37 -11.87 15.71 -5.63
C GLU A 37 -11.60 14.96 -6.94
N ASN A 38 -10.39 15.14 -7.45
CA ASN A 38 -9.88 14.32 -8.53
C ASN A 38 -9.71 12.86 -8.07
N ARG A 39 -9.81 11.93 -9.02
CA ARG A 39 -9.50 10.52 -8.76
C ARG A 39 -8.04 10.40 -8.33
N GLN A 40 -7.80 9.58 -7.33
CA GLN A 40 -6.49 9.29 -6.77
C GLN A 40 -6.23 7.79 -6.92
N LEU A 41 -4.98 7.43 -7.22
CA LEU A 41 -4.55 6.05 -7.16
C LEU A 41 -4.64 5.55 -5.71
N ALA A 42 -5.39 4.48 -5.51
CA ALA A 42 -5.41 3.71 -4.27
C ALA A 42 -4.82 2.32 -4.56
N VAL A 43 -3.83 1.97 -3.76
CA VAL A 43 -3.22 0.64 -3.74
C VAL A 43 -3.41 0.12 -2.32
N THR A 44 -4.10 -1.01 -2.18
CA THR A 44 -4.44 -1.59 -0.87
C THR A 44 -4.14 -3.07 -0.86
N ILE A 45 -3.72 -3.59 0.29
CA ILE A 45 -3.58 -5.02 0.58
C ILE A 45 -4.42 -5.29 1.82
N SER A 46 -5.28 -6.31 1.77
CA SER A 46 -6.06 -6.75 2.93
C SER A 46 -5.59 -8.14 3.33
N ASN A 47 -5.00 -8.27 4.53
CA ASN A 47 -4.55 -9.55 5.07
C ASN A 47 -4.87 -9.64 6.56
N THR A 48 -5.12 -10.84 7.06
CA THR A 48 -5.33 -11.13 8.49
C THR A 48 -4.04 -11.20 9.30
N GLU A 49 -2.89 -11.40 8.62
CA GLU A 49 -1.57 -11.46 9.21
C GLU A 49 -0.93 -10.06 9.27
N LEU A 50 -0.88 -9.49 10.48
CA LEU A 50 -0.35 -8.13 10.68
C LEU A 50 1.13 -8.02 10.31
N SER A 51 1.92 -9.05 10.62
CA SER A 51 3.37 -9.04 10.36
C SER A 51 3.70 -8.88 8.88
N LEU A 52 2.87 -9.43 7.98
CA LEU A 52 3.01 -9.26 6.55
C LEU A 52 2.75 -7.81 6.11
N LEU A 53 1.70 -7.19 6.66
CA LEU A 53 1.38 -5.79 6.38
C LEU A 53 2.48 -4.85 6.91
N GLU A 54 3.05 -5.17 8.06
CA GLU A 54 4.20 -4.45 8.63
C GLU A 54 5.44 -4.60 7.76
N PHE A 55 5.74 -5.81 7.28
CA PHE A 55 6.83 -6.06 6.32
C PHE A 55 6.67 -5.19 5.07
N VAL A 56 5.47 -5.15 4.46
CA VAL A 56 5.24 -4.32 3.26
C VAL A 56 5.43 -2.85 3.58
N LYS A 57 4.84 -2.34 4.67
CA LYS A 57 4.95 -0.93 5.06
C LYS A 57 6.41 -0.53 5.31
N GLN A 58 7.17 -1.35 6.04
CA GLN A 58 8.59 -1.10 6.33
C GLN A 58 9.45 -1.17 5.06
N THR A 59 9.19 -2.15 4.20
CA THR A 59 9.94 -2.35 2.96
C THR A 59 9.73 -1.21 1.96
N VAL A 60 8.47 -0.80 1.76
CA VAL A 60 8.10 0.32 0.87
C VAL A 60 8.47 1.68 1.50
N GLY A 61 8.46 1.77 2.82
CA GLY A 61 8.74 2.99 3.57
C GLY A 61 7.58 3.99 3.57
N MET A 62 6.39 3.59 3.12
CA MET A 62 5.21 4.46 3.13
C MET A 62 3.90 3.70 3.34
N GLY A 63 2.87 4.45 3.73
CA GLY A 63 1.48 3.96 3.78
C GLY A 63 0.95 3.74 5.19
N LYS A 64 -0.33 3.37 5.29
CA LYS A 64 -1.03 3.26 6.57
C LYS A 64 -1.73 1.92 6.69
N ILE A 65 -1.45 1.23 7.80
CA ILE A 65 -2.19 0.03 8.22
C ILE A 65 -3.41 0.49 9.01
N THR A 66 -4.58 -0.01 8.63
CA THR A 66 -5.84 0.25 9.33
C THR A 66 -6.50 -1.08 9.67
N ARG A 67 -7.13 -1.15 10.85
CA ARG A 67 -7.98 -2.29 11.22
C ARG A 67 -9.39 -2.04 10.73
N LYS A 68 -10.07 -3.10 10.29
CA LYS A 68 -11.53 -3.07 10.09
C LYS A 68 -12.18 -2.82 11.46
N ARG A 69 -13.10 -1.86 11.55
CA ARG A 69 -13.94 -1.64 12.72
C ARG A 69 -15.11 -2.61 12.73
#